data_AF-A0A225EAG9-F1
#
_entry.id   AF-A0A225EAG9-F1
#
_cell.length_a   1.000
_cell.length_b   1.000
_cell.length_c   1.000
_cell.angle_alpha   90.00
_cell.angle_beta   90.00
_cell.angle_gamma   90.00
#
_symmetry.space_group_name_H-M   'P 1'
#
loop_
_entity.id
_entity.type
_entity.pdbx_description
1 polymer ?
#
loop_
_entity_poly.entity_id
_entity_poly.type
_entity_poly.pdbx_seq_one_letter_code
_entity_poly.pdbx_strand_id
1 'polypeptide(L)'
;MLADIRDIAKGFSQTDPQFRNRRLYTRLTAEELRRQLIEQKGYQTAELPTPRTLRTKLNDLGFHLTKVAKCKPKKRSSRPTPSSRS
;
A
#
# COMPACT_ATOMS: atom_id res chain seq x y z
N MET A 1 0.49 -19.06 8.25
CA MET A 1 -0.44 -17.91 8.24
C MET A 1 0.19 -16.55 8.53
N LEU A 2 0.70 -16.23 9.74
CA LEU A 2 1.25 -14.88 10.03
C LEU A 2 2.50 -14.56 9.20
N ALA A 3 3.37 -15.54 8.99
CA ALA A 3 4.52 -15.42 8.11
C ALA A 3 4.10 -15.13 6.66
N ASP A 4 3.06 -15.80 6.16
CA ASP A 4 2.54 -15.58 4.80
C ASP A 4 1.93 -14.18 4.63
N ILE A 5 1.19 -13.71 5.64
CA ILE A 5 0.65 -12.34 5.66
C ILE A 5 1.80 -11.34 5.60
N ARG A 6 2.87 -11.56 6.39
CA ARG A 6 4.05 -10.70 6.41
C ARG A 6 4.80 -10.73 5.07
N ASP A 7 4.93 -11.90 4.46
CA ASP A 7 5.61 -12.11 3.17
C ASP A 7 4.93 -11.31 2.06
N ILE A 8 3.60 -11.47 1.94
CA ILE A 8 2.77 -10.70 1.01
C ILE A 8 2.85 -9.21 1.36
N ALA A 9 2.59 -8.83 2.61
CA ALA A 9 2.61 -7.44 3.04
C ALA A 9 3.96 -6.74 2.78
N LYS A 10 5.08 -7.45 2.91
CA LYS A 10 6.43 -6.93 2.64
C LYS A 10 6.61 -6.56 1.18
N GLY A 11 6.10 -7.37 0.23
CA GLY A 11 6.14 -7.07 -1.20
C GLY A 11 5.40 -5.78 -1.58
N PHE A 12 4.37 -5.42 -0.82
CA PHE A 12 3.59 -4.19 -1.01
C PHE A 12 3.90 -3.11 0.04
N SER A 13 4.92 -3.33 0.86
CA SER A 13 5.34 -2.39 1.88
C SER A 13 6.11 -1.24 1.25
N GLN A 14 5.76 -0.03 1.67
CA GLN A 14 6.43 1.19 1.26
C GLN A 14 6.81 1.97 2.52
N THR A 15 8.04 2.43 2.57
CA THR A 15 8.49 3.41 3.56
C THR A 15 7.66 4.68 3.45
N ASP A 16 7.46 5.37 4.59
CA ASP A 16 6.84 6.69 4.67
C ASP A 16 7.33 7.58 3.51
N PRO A 17 6.46 8.00 2.58
CA PRO A 17 6.87 8.74 1.40
C PRO A 17 7.42 10.13 1.74
N GLN A 18 7.17 10.63 2.95
CA GLN A 18 7.72 11.87 3.44
C GLN A 18 9.02 11.67 4.23
N PHE A 19 9.48 10.41 4.37
CA PHE A 19 10.68 10.00 5.11
C PHE A 19 10.74 10.54 6.54
N ARG A 20 9.58 10.89 7.13
CA ARG A 20 9.53 11.46 8.48
C ARG A 20 9.60 10.40 9.56
N ASN A 21 9.13 9.19 9.24
CA ASN A 21 8.99 8.09 10.19
C ASN A 21 9.50 6.78 9.59
N ARG A 22 9.99 5.88 10.44
CA ARG A 22 10.36 4.49 10.07
C ARG A 22 9.15 3.55 9.94
N ARG A 23 7.95 4.11 9.78
CA ARG A 23 6.70 3.34 9.66
C ARG A 23 6.61 2.74 8.26
N LEU A 24 6.20 1.47 8.20
CA LEU A 24 5.94 0.76 6.96
C LEU A 24 4.45 0.85 6.65
N TYR A 25 4.13 1.42 5.50
CA TYR A 25 2.77 1.49 5.00
C TYR A 25 2.57 0.42 3.95
N THR A 26 1.45 -0.26 4.03
CA THR A 26 1.04 -1.22 2.99
C THR A 26 -0.05 -0.59 2.14
N ARG A 27 0.11 -0.67 0.82
CA ARG A 27 -0.89 -0.18 -0.14
C ARG A 27 -2.07 -1.13 -0.36
N LEU A 28 -1.98 -2.35 0.18
CA LEU A 28 -3.03 -3.36 0.08
C LEU A 28 -4.15 -3.07 1.07
N THR A 29 -5.38 -3.31 0.66
CA THR A 29 -6.51 -3.43 1.59
C THR A 29 -6.54 -4.82 2.24
N ALA A 30 -7.26 -4.97 3.36
CA ALA A 30 -7.43 -6.28 3.99
C ALA A 30 -8.19 -7.29 3.09
N GLU A 31 -9.03 -6.80 2.19
CA GLU A 31 -9.75 -7.61 1.21
C GLU A 31 -8.83 -8.12 0.10
N GLU A 32 -7.96 -7.27 -0.44
CA GLU A 32 -6.94 -7.70 -1.40
C GLU A 32 -5.93 -8.66 -0.79
N LEU A 33 -5.53 -8.44 0.47
CA LEU A 33 -4.65 -9.37 1.16
C LEU A 33 -5.31 -10.76 1.28
N ARG A 34 -6.63 -10.80 1.55
CA ARG A 34 -7.39 -12.06 1.53
C ARG A 34 -7.37 -12.73 0.15
N ARG A 35 -7.55 -11.96 -0.93
CA ARG A 35 -7.48 -12.49 -2.31
C ARG A 35 -6.08 -13.02 -2.64
N GLN A 36 -5.03 -12.30 -2.26
CA GLN A 36 -3.65 -12.73 -2.48
C GLN A 36 -3.26 -13.97 -1.68
N LEU A 37 -3.79 -14.14 -0.46
CA LEU A 37 -3.60 -15.37 0.29
C LEU A 37 -4.22 -16.58 -0.41
N ILE A 38 -5.37 -16.40 -1.07
CA ILE A 38 -6.01 -17.46 -1.86
C ILE A 38 -5.18 -17.76 -3.12
N GLU A 39 -4.79 -16.71 -3.85
CA GLU A 39 -4.12 -16.83 -5.14
C GLU A 39 -2.66 -17.32 -5.04
N GLN A 40 -1.89 -16.79 -4.08
CA GLN A 40 -0.46 -17.11 -3.94
C GLN A 40 -0.18 -18.31 -3.02
N LYS A 41 -1.05 -18.55 -2.03
CA LYS A 41 -0.82 -19.57 -1.00
C LYS A 41 -1.90 -20.65 -0.97
N GLY A 42 -2.95 -20.55 -1.80
CA GLY A 42 -3.99 -21.57 -1.93
C GLY A 42 -4.94 -21.66 -0.74
N TYR A 43 -5.00 -20.66 0.14
CA TYR A 43 -5.91 -20.70 1.29
C TYR A 43 -7.37 -20.68 0.82
N GLN A 44 -8.24 -21.40 1.54
CA GLN A 44 -9.68 -21.37 1.28
C GLN A 44 -10.34 -20.13 1.90
N THR A 45 -11.34 -19.59 1.23
CA THR A 45 -12.10 -18.43 1.74
C THR A 45 -12.76 -18.69 3.09
N ALA A 46 -13.18 -19.93 3.35
CA ALA A 46 -13.82 -20.36 4.60
C ALA A 46 -12.84 -20.45 5.79
N GLU A 47 -11.57 -20.72 5.52
CA GLU A 47 -10.52 -20.84 6.54
C GLU A 47 -9.89 -19.48 6.88
N LEU A 48 -10.07 -18.51 5.99
CA LEU A 48 -9.58 -17.15 6.17
C LEU A 48 -10.50 -16.36 7.12
N PRO A 49 -9.93 -15.73 8.17
CA PRO A 49 -10.70 -14.89 9.08
C PRO A 49 -11.19 -13.64 8.35
N THR A 50 -12.15 -12.96 8.97
CA THR A 50 -12.76 -11.75 8.39
C THR A 50 -11.71 -10.67 8.07
N PRO A 51 -11.95 -9.81 7.06
CA PRO A 51 -11.03 -8.73 6.70
C PRO A 51 -10.71 -7.80 7.88
N ARG A 52 -11.63 -7.67 8.85
CA ARG A 52 -11.39 -6.93 10.10
C ARG A 52 -10.28 -7.58 10.94
N THR A 53 -10.29 -8.89 11.08
CA THR A 53 -9.24 -9.63 11.79
C THR A 53 -7.90 -9.56 11.07
N LEU A 54 -7.89 -9.65 9.74
CA LEU A 54 -6.67 -9.48 8.94
C LEU A 54 -6.05 -8.08 9.12
N ARG A 55 -6.90 -7.05 9.19
CA ARG A 55 -6.47 -5.68 9.49
C ARG A 55 -5.85 -5.55 10.88
N THR A 56 -6.43 -6.17 11.91
CA THR A 56 -5.83 -6.18 13.25
C THR A 56 -4.48 -6.88 13.25
N LYS A 57 -4.36 -8.04 12.60
CA LYS A 57 -3.09 -8.77 12.45
C LYS A 57 -2.02 -7.96 11.71
N LEU A 58 -2.39 -7.21 10.66
CA LEU A 58 -1.47 -6.32 9.96
C LEU A 58 -0.95 -5.18 10.85
N ASN A 59 -1.85 -4.55 11.60
CA ASN A 59 -1.47 -3.49 12.54
C ASN A 59 -0.54 -4.03 13.64
N ASP A 60 -0.80 -5.24 14.14
CA ASP A 60 0.03 -5.93 15.14
C ASP A 60 1.43 -6.25 14.58
N LEU A 61 1.53 -6.59 13.29
CA LEU A 61 2.79 -6.76 12.58
C LEU A 61 3.52 -5.45 12.27
N GLY A 62 2.95 -4.29 12.62
CA GLY A 62 3.53 -2.96 12.38
C GLY A 62 3.29 -2.40 10.99
N PHE A 63 2.40 -3.02 10.19
CA PHE A 63 2.01 -2.52 8.88
C PHE A 63 0.75 -1.66 9.01
N HIS A 64 0.89 -0.38 8.68
CA HIS A 64 -0.25 0.53 8.70
C HIS A 64 -0.91 0.60 7.33
N LEU A 65 -2.21 0.28 7.30
CA LEU A 65 -3.06 0.42 6.12
C LEU A 65 -3.33 1.91 5.87
N THR A 66 -2.75 2.47 4.81
CA THR A 66 -3.04 3.84 4.39
C THR A 66 -3.22 3.87 2.89
N LYS A 67 -4.22 4.63 2.42
CA LYS A 67 -4.32 4.97 1.01
C LYS A 67 -3.15 5.88 0.65
N VAL A 68 -2.09 5.30 0.10
CA VAL A 68 -0.95 6.09 -0.37
C VAL A 68 -1.36 6.77 -1.67
N ALA A 69 -1.62 8.07 -1.61
CA ALA A 69 -1.76 8.88 -2.80
C ALA A 69 -0.44 8.85 -3.58
N LYS A 70 -0.49 8.54 -4.88
CA LYS A 70 0.70 8.70 -5.73
C LYS A 70 1.12 10.17 -5.77
N CYS A 71 2.43 10.42 -5.81
CA CYS A 71 2.97 11.77 -5.95
C CYS A 71 2.39 12.42 -7.21
N LYS A 72 1.65 13.53 -7.05
CA LYS A 72 1.28 14.38 -8.17
C LYS A 72 2.50 15.26 -8.51
N PRO A 73 3.11 15.16 -9.70
CA PRO A 73 4.24 16.01 -10.06
C PRO A 73 3.79 17.47 -10.04
N LYS A 74 4.46 18.30 -9.24
CA LYS A 74 4.23 19.75 -9.24
C LYS A 74 4.81 20.31 -10.54
N LYS A 75 3.95 20.68 -11.50
CA LYS A 75 4.34 21.34 -12.73
C LYS A 75 4.95 22.71 -12.40
N ARG A 76 6.22 22.93 -12.74
CA ARG A 76 6.98 24.17 -12.44
C ARG A 76 6.97 25.22 -13.55
N SER A 77 6.33 24.98 -14.69
CA SER A 77 6.23 25.98 -15.76
C SER A 77 4.81 26.57 -15.84
N SER A 78 4.68 27.85 -15.48
CA SER A 78 3.65 28.73 -16.04
C SER A 78 3.93 28.94 -17.53
N ARG A 79 2.87 29.19 -18.32
CA ARG A 79 2.85 29.25 -19.80
C ARG A 79 4.13 29.84 -20.45
N PRO A 80 4.56 29.33 -21.62
CA PRO A 80 5.61 29.98 -22.39
C PRO A 80 5.19 31.43 -22.73
N THR A 81 6.11 32.37 -22.54
CA THR A 81 5.96 33.78 -22.93
C THR A 81 5.77 33.88 -24.44
N PRO A 82 4.79 34.64 -24.95
CA PRO A 82 4.65 34.87 -26.38
C PRO A 82 5.84 35.69 -26.88
N SER A 83 6.59 35.15 -27.84
CA SER A 83 7.68 35.87 -28.50
C SER A 83 7.10 36.94 -29.42
N SER A 84 7.51 38.20 -29.22
CA SER A 84 7.22 39.28 -30.17
C SER A 84 7.86 38.97 -31.53
N ARG A 85 7.07 38.96 -32.60
CA ARG A 85 7.59 38.98 -33.98
C ARG A 85 8.06 40.41 -34.27
N SER A 86 9.34 40.58 -34.58
CA SER A 86 9.86 41.75 -35.29
C SER A 86 9.61 41.63 -36.78
#